data_AF-A0A090WSL0-F1
#
_entry.id   AF-A0A090WSL0-F1
#
_cell.length_a   1.000
_cell.length_b   1.000
_cell.length_c   1.000
_cell.angle_alpha   90.00
_cell.angle_beta   90.00
_cell.angle_gamma   90.00
#
_symmetry.space_group_name_H-M   'P 1'
#
loop_
_entity.id
_entity.type
_entity.pdbx_description
1 polymer ?
#
loop_
_entity_poly.entity_id
_entity_poly.type
_entity_poly.pdbx_seq_one_letter_code
_entity_poly.pdbx_strand_id
1 'polypeptide(L)'
;MTLSSFSQTNATQEEDKLSLNSGSIDNQFEFVIRRSNSWQDYKTVKKTWLYTLKAHTLDSLKAVHKDLVDTQLVVKNQAKEIADLKLNLSNTQTDLEKTNTEKITWHCLVYK
;
A
#
# COMPACT_ATOMS: atom_id res chain seq x y z
N MET A 1 -12.67 63.72 6.63
CA MET A 1 -12.73 62.43 7.36
C MET A 1 -12.75 61.31 6.32
N THR A 2 -11.58 60.77 6.01
CA THR A 2 -11.42 59.68 5.02
C THR A 2 -11.58 58.34 5.71
N LEU A 3 -12.70 57.65 5.44
CA LEU A 3 -12.89 56.27 5.87
C LEU A 3 -11.96 55.36 5.06
N SER A 4 -11.10 54.62 5.75
CA SER A 4 -10.26 53.58 5.15
C SER A 4 -11.00 52.24 5.28
N SER A 5 -11.41 51.65 4.16
CA SER A 5 -11.92 50.28 4.11
C SER A 5 -10.79 49.28 4.36
N PHE A 6 -10.95 48.44 5.38
CA PHE A 6 -10.13 47.24 5.55
C PHE A 6 -10.59 46.16 4.55
N SER A 7 -9.68 45.76 3.65
CA SER A 7 -9.85 44.61 2.77
C SER A 7 -9.70 43.33 3.59
N GLN A 8 -10.75 42.49 3.64
CA GLN A 8 -10.71 41.17 4.26
C GLN A 8 -9.98 40.20 3.32
N THR A 9 -8.80 39.71 3.73
CA THR A 9 -8.06 38.65 3.02
C THR A 9 -8.81 37.33 3.12
N ASN A 10 -9.05 36.70 1.96
CA ASN A 10 -9.72 35.41 1.75
C ASN A 10 -8.94 34.21 2.33
N ALA A 11 -8.86 34.08 3.66
CA ALA A 11 -8.27 32.91 4.32
C ALA A 11 -9.25 31.73 4.52
N THR A 12 -10.51 31.86 4.05
CA THR A 12 -11.61 31.01 4.52
C THR A 12 -11.92 29.77 3.66
N GLN A 13 -11.29 29.56 2.49
CA GLN A 13 -11.71 28.46 1.60
C GLN A 13 -11.06 27.10 1.88
N GLU A 14 -9.92 27.04 2.59
CA GLU A 14 -9.31 25.76 3.00
C GLU A 14 -9.74 25.29 4.39
N GLU A 15 -10.28 26.18 5.23
CA GLU A 15 -10.68 25.84 6.61
C GLU A 15 -11.88 24.89 6.69
N ASP A 16 -12.79 24.97 5.73
CA ASP A 16 -14.05 24.20 5.75
C ASP A 16 -13.88 22.71 5.37
N LYS A 17 -12.66 22.27 4.99
CA LYS A 17 -12.40 20.86 4.64
C LYS A 17 -11.71 20.03 5.71
N LEU A 18 -11.20 20.66 6.78
CA LEU A 18 -10.49 19.91 7.82
C LEU A 18 -11.50 19.21 8.74
N SER A 19 -11.24 17.94 9.01
CA SER A 19 -12.11 17.09 9.83
C SER A 19 -11.28 16.12 10.64
N LEU A 20 -11.73 15.85 11.88
CA LEU A 20 -11.16 14.80 12.72
C LEU A 20 -11.62 13.39 12.32
N ASN A 21 -12.78 13.29 11.68
CA ASN A 21 -13.46 12.00 11.43
C ASN A 21 -13.50 11.62 9.95
N SER A 22 -12.84 12.39 9.09
CA SER A 22 -12.81 12.13 7.65
C SER A 22 -11.55 12.70 7.01
N GLY A 23 -11.23 12.24 5.81
CA GLY A 23 -10.01 12.62 5.09
C GLY A 23 -8.79 11.80 5.51
N SER A 24 -7.62 12.19 5.03
CA SER A 24 -6.35 11.56 5.36
C SER A 24 -6.00 11.73 6.84
N ILE A 25 -5.13 10.86 7.35
CA ILE A 25 -4.57 11.02 8.71
C ILE A 25 -3.89 12.38 8.86
N ASP A 26 -3.18 12.85 7.83
CA ASP A 26 -2.58 14.19 7.78
C ASP A 26 -3.61 15.31 8.01
N ASN A 27 -4.73 15.28 7.27
CA ASN A 27 -5.83 16.25 7.46
C ASN A 27 -6.40 16.21 8.88
N GLN A 28 -6.47 15.03 9.49
CA GLN A 28 -6.96 14.88 10.87
C GLN A 28 -5.96 15.43 11.89
N PHE A 29 -4.66 15.24 11.68
CA PHE A 29 -3.62 15.89 12.50
C PHE A 29 -3.70 17.41 12.38
N GLU A 30 -3.78 17.93 11.16
CA GLU A 30 -3.90 19.36 10.91
C GLU A 30 -5.17 19.94 11.56
N PHE A 31 -6.29 19.21 11.51
CA PHE A 31 -7.52 19.61 12.19
C PHE A 31 -7.28 19.77 13.70
N VAL A 32 -6.63 18.80 14.33
CA VAL A 32 -6.34 18.84 15.77
C VAL A 32 -5.41 20.00 16.13
N ILE A 33 -4.38 20.25 15.33
CA ILE A 33 -3.39 21.31 15.57
C ILE A 33 -4.01 22.71 15.42
N ARG A 34 -4.80 22.91 14.35
CA ARG A 34 -5.43 24.21 14.07
C ARG A 34 -6.61 24.50 14.99
N ARG A 35 -7.44 23.50 15.29
CA ARG A 35 -8.69 23.69 16.05
C ARG A 35 -8.53 23.57 17.57
N SER A 36 -7.37 23.13 18.06
CA SER A 36 -7.07 23.11 19.49
C SER A 36 -6.81 24.52 20.03
N ASN A 37 -7.20 24.74 21.28
CA ASN A 37 -6.93 26.01 21.96
C ASN A 37 -5.43 26.19 22.14
N SER A 38 -4.94 27.41 21.97
CA SER A 38 -3.53 27.73 22.17
C SER A 38 -3.33 28.46 23.50
N TRP A 39 -2.27 28.11 24.22
CA TRP A 39 -1.83 28.83 25.42
C TRP A 39 -0.32 28.98 25.35
N GLN A 40 0.15 30.23 25.17
CA GLN A 40 1.55 30.52 24.88
C GLN A 40 2.04 29.66 23.69
N ASP A 41 3.12 28.92 23.89
CA ASP A 41 3.73 28.02 22.89
C ASP A 41 3.12 26.61 22.89
N TYR A 42 2.01 26.40 23.61
CA TYR A 42 1.37 25.09 23.77
C TYR A 42 -0.01 25.01 23.11
N LYS A 43 -0.37 23.80 22.67
CA LYS A 43 -1.71 23.45 22.20
C LYS A 43 -2.44 22.58 23.22
N THR A 44 -3.59 23.05 23.68
CA THR A 44 -4.50 22.32 24.56
C THR A 44 -5.46 21.49 23.71
N VAL A 45 -5.11 20.23 23.50
CA VAL A 45 -5.91 19.28 22.73
C VAL A 45 -6.89 18.54 23.65
N LYS A 46 -8.14 18.37 23.19
CA LYS A 46 -9.12 17.54 23.90
C LYS A 46 -8.66 16.08 23.91
N LYS A 47 -8.73 15.42 25.08
CA LYS A 47 -8.38 14.00 25.22
C LYS A 47 -9.13 13.12 24.22
N THR A 48 -10.41 13.41 23.98
CA THR A 48 -11.23 12.69 23.00
C THR A 48 -10.65 12.74 21.59
N TRP A 49 -10.13 13.90 21.17
CA TRP A 49 -9.51 14.06 19.85
C TRP A 49 -8.23 13.24 19.71
N LEU A 50 -7.41 13.21 20.77
CA LEU A 50 -6.20 12.37 20.78
C LEU A 50 -6.55 10.88 20.69
N TYR A 51 -7.59 10.43 21.40
CA TYR A 51 -8.05 9.04 21.32
C TYR A 51 -8.58 8.68 19.93
N THR A 52 -9.37 9.57 19.31
CA THR A 52 -9.85 9.40 17.94
C THR A 52 -8.68 9.31 16.95
N LEU A 53 -7.73 10.24 17.04
CA LEU A 53 -6.56 10.25 16.16
C LEU A 53 -5.69 9.00 16.36
N LYS A 54 -5.49 8.55 17.60
CA LYS A 54 -4.84 7.27 17.91
C LYS A 54 -5.58 6.08 17.30
N ALA A 55 -6.91 6.05 17.37
CA ALA A 55 -7.69 4.96 16.79
C ALA A 55 -7.56 4.92 15.27
N HIS A 56 -7.68 6.07 14.60
CA HIS A 56 -7.59 6.15 13.13
C HIS A 56 -6.18 5.84 12.61
N THR A 57 -5.14 6.31 13.30
CA THR A 57 -3.74 5.98 12.96
C THR A 57 -3.46 4.47 13.11
N LEU A 58 -3.95 3.84 14.18
CA LEU A 58 -3.84 2.39 14.36
C LEU A 58 -4.61 1.61 13.31
N ASP A 59 -5.78 2.09 12.90
CA ASP A 59 -6.58 1.47 11.84
C ASP A 59 -5.87 1.53 10.48
N SER A 60 -5.33 2.71 10.13
CA SER A 60 -4.53 2.89 8.91
C SER A 60 -3.29 1.99 8.90
N LEU A 61 -2.59 1.87 10.04
CA LEU A 61 -1.44 0.99 10.17
C LEU A 61 -1.83 -0.49 10.03
N LYS A 62 -2.97 -0.91 10.60
CA LYS A 62 -3.50 -2.26 10.42
C LYS A 62 -3.82 -2.57 8.96
N ALA A 63 -4.41 -1.62 8.24
CA ALA A 63 -4.68 -1.76 6.81
C ALA A 63 -3.38 -1.98 6.03
N VAL A 64 -2.35 -1.15 6.27
CA VAL A 64 -1.02 -1.31 5.64
C VAL A 64 -0.40 -2.67 5.97
N HIS A 65 -0.48 -3.13 7.22
CA HIS A 65 0.02 -4.46 7.59
C HIS A 65 -0.74 -5.59 6.90
N LYS A 66 -2.06 -5.46 6.75
CA LYS A 66 -2.87 -6.43 6.03
C LYS A 66 -2.47 -6.50 4.56
N ASP A 67 -2.35 -5.35 3.89
CA ASP A 67 -1.95 -5.28 2.48
C ASP A 67 -0.55 -5.87 2.27
N LEU A 68 0.36 -5.65 3.22
CA LEU A 68 1.70 -6.25 3.20
C LEU A 68 1.64 -7.77 3.29
N VAL A 69 0.85 -8.31 4.22
CA VAL A 69 0.68 -9.78 4.39
C VAL A 69 0.04 -10.39 3.15
N ASP A 70 -1.00 -9.75 2.60
CA ASP A 70 -1.68 -10.21 1.39
C ASP A 70 -0.71 -10.20 0.19
N THR A 71 0.12 -9.15 0.07
CA THR A 71 1.18 -9.07 -0.97
C THR A 71 2.23 -10.16 -0.80
N GLN A 72 2.69 -10.42 0.43
CA GLN A 72 3.65 -11.51 0.71
C GLN A 72 3.08 -12.88 0.34
N LEU A 73 1.79 -13.10 0.56
CA LEU A 73 1.11 -14.33 0.17
C LEU A 73 1.09 -14.49 -1.36
N VAL A 74 0.77 -13.43 -2.10
CA VAL A 74 0.82 -13.44 -3.57
C VAL A 74 2.23 -13.76 -4.07
N VAL A 75 3.26 -13.10 -3.53
CA VAL A 75 4.67 -13.35 -3.90
C VAL A 75 5.06 -14.81 -3.61
N LYS A 76 4.64 -15.35 -2.47
CA LYS A 76 4.92 -16.75 -2.10
C LYS A 76 4.26 -17.73 -3.08
N ASN A 77 3.01 -17.47 -3.48
CA ASN A 77 2.31 -18.30 -4.46
C ASN A 77 2.97 -18.23 -5.83
N GLN A 78 3.33 -17.03 -6.29
CA GLN A 78 4.06 -16.84 -7.55
C GLN A 78 5.41 -17.56 -7.54
N ALA A 79 6.16 -17.49 -6.43
CA ALA A 79 7.43 -18.20 -6.29
C ALA A 79 7.26 -19.72 -6.39
N LYS A 80 6.18 -20.26 -5.81
CA LYS A 80 5.83 -21.69 -5.92
C LYS A 80 5.48 -22.07 -7.36
N GLU A 81 4.62 -21.30 -8.03
CA GLU A 81 4.25 -21.55 -9.42
C GLU A 81 5.46 -21.50 -10.36
N ILE A 82 6.38 -20.54 -10.15
CA ILE A 82 7.64 -20.48 -10.91
C ILE A 82 8.49 -21.73 -10.68
N ALA A 83 8.58 -22.22 -9.45
CA ALA A 83 9.33 -23.44 -9.15
C ALA A 83 8.70 -24.66 -9.85
N ASP A 84 7.38 -24.80 -9.79
CA ASP A 84 6.64 -25.89 -10.43
C ASP A 84 6.78 -25.83 -11.97
N LEU A 85 6.69 -24.63 -12.56
CA LEU A 85 6.90 -24.43 -13.99
C LEU A 85 8.33 -24.78 -14.43
N LYS A 86 9.34 -24.39 -13.65
CA LYS A 86 10.75 -24.75 -13.92
C LYS A 86 10.96 -26.26 -13.87
N LEU A 87 10.36 -26.94 -12.90
CA LEU A 87 10.42 -28.39 -12.78
C LEU A 87 9.77 -29.06 -14.01
N ASN A 88 8.57 -28.63 -14.38
CA ASN A 88 7.85 -29.16 -15.55
C ASN A 88 8.62 -28.93 -16.85
N LEU A 89 9.27 -27.77 -17.00
CA LEU A 89 10.12 -27.48 -18.16
C LEU A 89 11.34 -28.39 -18.20
N SER A 90 12.02 -28.60 -17.07
CA SER A 90 13.15 -29.53 -16.96
C SER A 90 12.76 -30.96 -17.31
N ASN A 91 11.60 -31.41 -16.82
CA ASN A 91 11.08 -32.74 -17.11
C ASN A 91 10.76 -32.87 -18.61
N THR A 92 10.06 -31.89 -19.18
CA THR A 92 9.73 -31.87 -20.61
C THR A 92 10.98 -31.91 -21.48
N GLN A 93 12.03 -31.15 -21.11
CA GLN A 93 13.29 -31.19 -21.83
C GLN A 93 13.98 -32.56 -21.71
N THR A 94 13.94 -33.18 -20.53
CA THR A 94 14.48 -34.53 -20.33
C THR A 94 13.73 -35.57 -21.17
N ASP A 95 12.40 -35.52 -21.20
CA ASP A 95 11.57 -36.42 -21.99
C ASP A 95 11.79 -36.23 -23.50
N LEU A 96 12.00 -34.99 -23.95
CA LEU A 96 12.34 -34.68 -25.33
C LEU A 96 13.70 -35.26 -25.74
N GLU A 97 14.74 -35.09 -24.91
CA GLU A 97 16.07 -35.67 -25.15
C GLU A 97 16.01 -37.19 -25.21
N LYS A 98 15.25 -37.82 -24.30
CA LYS A 98 15.03 -39.27 -24.29
C LYS A 98 14.35 -39.73 -25.58
N THR A 99 13.28 -39.07 -25.99
CA THR A 99 12.53 -39.39 -27.22
C THR A 99 13.41 -39.25 -28.47
N ASN A 100 14.23 -38.20 -28.54
CA ASN A 100 15.18 -38.02 -29.64
C ASN A 100 16.24 -39.12 -29.68
N THR A 101 16.77 -39.51 -28.52
CA THR A 101 17.77 -40.58 -28.41
C THR A 101 17.19 -41.94 -28.85
N GLU A 102 15.97 -42.25 -28.41
CA GLU A 102 15.26 -43.45 -28.83
C GLU A 102 15.05 -43.46 -30.34
N LYS A 103 14.58 -42.35 -30.92
CA LYS A 103 14.42 -42.20 -32.38
C LYS A 103 15.72 -42.43 -33.16
N ILE A 104 16.83 -41.86 -32.71
CA ILE A 104 18.15 -42.06 -33.32
C ILE A 104 18.55 -43.53 -33.27
N THR A 105 18.35 -44.17 -32.11
CA THR A 105 18.64 -45.59 -31.90
C THR A 105 17.83 -46.46 -32.86
N TRP A 106 16.53 -46.21 -32.99
CA TRP A 106 15.67 -46.91 -33.94
C TRP A 106 16.10 -46.71 -35.39
N HIS A 107 16.43 -45.48 -35.78
CA HIS A 107 16.93 -45.19 -37.11
C HIS A 107 18.22 -45.99 -37.42
N CYS A 108 19.18 -46.02 -36.50
CA CYS A 108 20.41 -46.79 -36.68
C CYS A 108 20.18 -48.31 -36.79
N LEU A 109 19.15 -48.85 -36.15
CA LEU A 109 18.82 -50.28 -36.21
C LEU A 109 18.11 -50.67 -37.51
N VAL A 110 17.33 -49.78 -38.11
CA VAL A 110 16.55 -50.05 -39.33
C VAL A 110 17.41 -49.97 -40.60
N TYR A 111 18.44 -49.13 -40.61
CA TYR A 111 19.29 -48.88 -41.79
C TYR A 111 20.67 -49.56 -41.70
N LYS A 112 20.82 -50.57 -40.84
CA LYS A 112 21.99 -51.45 -40.74
C LYS A 112 21.73 -52.76 -41.49
#